data_AF-A0A1K1RZJ8-F1
#
_entry.id   AF-A0A1K1RZJ8-F1
#
_cell.length_a   1.000
_cell.length_b   1.000
_cell.length_c   1.000
_cell.angle_alpha   90.00
_cell.angle_beta   90.00
_cell.angle_gamma   90.00
#
_symmetry.space_group_name_H-M   'P 1'
#
loop_
_entity.id
_entity.type
_entity.pdbx_description
1 polymer ?
#
loop_
_entity_poly.entity_id
_entity_poly.type
_entity_poly.pdbx_seq_one_letter_code
_entity_poly.pdbx_strand_id
1 'polypeptide(L)' 'DFGLKGLDHINRQTLMEIIEDRHGKRSTIMASQLPIEAWHQTIGEQTIADAILDRLVHTAHRINIKGESMRKKLRNKS' A
#
# COMPACT_ATOMS: atom_id res chain seq x y z
N ASP A 1 -6.28 5.07 -2.97
CA ASP A 1 -6.04 3.66 -3.35
C ASP A 1 -4.58 3.55 -3.76
N PHE A 2 -3.81 2.68 -3.11
CA PHE A 2 -2.36 2.65 -3.28
C PHE A 2 -1.99 1.86 -4.54
N GLY A 3 -1.13 2.45 -5.37
CA GLY A 3 -0.44 1.73 -6.43
C GLY A 3 -1.16 1.55 -7.76
N LEU A 4 -2.29 2.21 -7.98
CA LEU A 4 -2.97 2.18 -9.30
C LEU A 4 -2.10 2.75 -10.44
N LYS A 5 -1.10 3.58 -10.09
CA LYS A 5 -0.07 4.09 -10.98
C LYS A 5 1.25 4.07 -10.22
N GLY A 6 2.36 3.95 -10.96
CA GLY A 6 3.69 4.10 -10.38
C GLY A 6 3.88 5.48 -9.74
N LEU A 7 4.67 5.55 -8.67
CA LEU A 7 4.97 6.80 -7.99
C LEU A 7 6.05 7.57 -8.74
N ASP A 8 5.81 8.87 -8.96
CA ASP A 8 6.88 9.78 -9.34
C ASP A 8 7.84 10.04 -8.16
N HIS A 9 8.91 10.79 -8.43
CA HIS A 9 9.92 11.09 -7.42
C HIS A 9 9.35 11.78 -6.17
N ILE A 10 8.47 12.76 -6.35
CA ILE A 10 7.92 13.56 -5.25
C ILE A 10 7.01 12.69 -4.37
N ASN A 11 6.11 11.92 -4.98
CA ASN A 11 5.20 11.05 -4.27
C ASN A 11 5.93 9.91 -3.55
N ARG A 12 7.01 9.39 -4.15
CA ARG A 12 7.87 8.39 -3.51
C ARG A 12 8.54 8.94 -2.26
N GLN A 13 9.16 10.12 -2.36
CA GLN A 13 9.83 10.76 -1.23
C GLN A 13 8.84 11.09 -0.11
N THR A 14 7.67 11.62 -0.48
CA THR A 14 6.60 11.94 0.48
C THR A 14 6.13 10.68 1.21
N LEU A 15 5.96 9.56 0.49
CA LEU A 15 5.61 8.29 1.12
C LEU A 15 6.69 7.84 2.10
N MET A 16 7.97 7.91 1.71
CA MET A 16 9.08 7.56 2.58
C MET A 16 9.06 8.37 3.88
N GLU A 17 8.93 9.70 3.80
CA GLU A 17 8.88 10.58 4.98
C GLU A 17 7.73 10.21 5.93
N ILE A 18 6.53 9.95 5.38
CA ILE A 18 5.37 9.52 6.18
C ILE A 18 5.64 8.18 6.86
N ILE A 19 6.25 7.22 6.16
CA ILE A 19 6.55 5.90 6.71
C ILE A 19 7.62 5.99 7.78
N GLU A 20 8.67 6.78 7.57
CA GLU A 20 9.73 6.98 8.56
C GLU A 20 9.22 7.64 9.85
N ASP A 21 8.38 8.68 9.74
CA ASP A 21 7.84 9.32 10.94
C ASP A 21 6.99 8.36 11.79
N ARG A 22 6.27 7.44 11.13
CA ARG A 22 5.33 6.52 11.78
C ARG A 22 5.96 5.21 12.25
N HIS A 23 7.03 4.77 11.60
CA HIS A 23 7.69 3.49 11.88
C HIS A 23 8.08 3.37 13.36
N GLY A 24 7.67 2.28 14.01
CA GLY A 24 7.92 2.03 15.43
C GLY A 24 7.19 2.95 16.42
N LYS A 25 6.43 3.94 15.95
CA LYS A 25 5.73 4.91 16.82
C LYS A 25 4.21 4.77 16.79
N ARG A 26 3.61 4.41 15.65
CA ARG A 26 2.14 4.34 15.47
C ARG A 26 1.73 3.22 14.52
N SER A 27 0.59 2.60 14.77
CA SER A 27 -0.01 1.61 13.87
C SER A 27 -0.50 2.24 12.57
N THR A 28 -0.13 1.68 11.42
CA THR A 28 -0.48 2.17 10.08
C THR A 28 -1.29 1.14 9.33
N ILE A 29 -2.41 1.55 8.74
CA ILE A 29 -3.24 0.70 7.88
C ILE A 29 -3.09 1.18 6.45
N MET A 30 -2.76 0.26 5.54
CA MET A 30 -2.82 0.50 4.10
C MET A 30 -3.85 -0.44 3.45
N ALA A 31 -4.53 0.09 2.45
CA ALA A 31 -5.42 -0.67 1.58
C ALA A 31 -5.00 -0.44 0.13
N SER A 32 -4.88 -1.53 -0.63
CA SER A 32 -4.50 -1.51 -2.04
C SER A 32 -5.32 -2.56 -2.79
N GLN A 33 -5.61 -2.26 -4.05
CA GLN A 33 -6.09 -3.27 -5.02
C GLN A 33 -4.97 -4.12 -5.61
N LEU A 34 -3.71 -3.73 -5.40
CA LEU A 34 -2.56 -4.50 -5.86
C LEU A 34 -2.07 -5.48 -4.80
N PRO A 35 -1.61 -6.67 -5.22
CA PRO A 35 -0.90 -7.57 -4.33
C PRO A 35 0.43 -6.92 -3.89
N ILE A 36 0.90 -7.29 -2.69
CA ILE A 36 2.10 -6.67 -2.07
C ILE A 36 3.35 -6.87 -2.94
N GLU A 37 3.42 -7.99 -3.66
CA GLU A 37 4.50 -8.32 -4.59
C GLU A 37 4.65 -7.29 -5.70
N ALA A 38 3.58 -6.57 -6.06
CA ALA A 38 3.61 -5.50 -7.06
C ALA A 38 4.03 -4.14 -6.48
N TRP A 39 4.11 -3.99 -5.15
CA TRP A 39 4.36 -2.69 -4.52
C TRP A 39 5.78 -2.19 -4.76
N HIS A 40 6.76 -3.09 -4.79
CA HIS A 40 8.16 -2.72 -5.06
C HIS A 40 8.29 -1.99 -6.40
N GLN A 41 7.78 -2.61 -7.47
CA GLN A 41 7.74 -2.02 -8.81
C GLN A 41 6.94 -0.72 -8.86
N THR A 42 5.81 -0.68 -8.14
CA THR A 42 4.92 0.49 -8.10
C THR A 42 5.58 1.70 -7.45
N ILE A 43 6.28 1.49 -6.33
CA ILE A 43 7.04 2.54 -5.66
C ILE A 43 8.18 2.96 -6.59
N GLY A 44 8.88 2.00 -7.18
CA GLY A 44 10.04 2.22 -8.03
C GLY A 44 11.23 2.80 -7.23
N GLU A 45 12.38 2.90 -7.89
CA GLU A 45 13.68 3.17 -7.25
C GLU A 45 14.00 2.13 -6.16
N GLN A 46 14.99 1.28 -6.44
CA GLN A 46 15.25 0.07 -5.66
C GLN A 46 15.47 0.38 -4.18
N THR A 47 16.26 1.42 -3.88
CA THR A 47 16.69 1.74 -2.51
C THR A 47 15.51 2.17 -1.63
N ILE A 48 14.69 3.10 -2.13
CA ILE A 48 13.53 3.64 -1.42
C ILE A 48 12.42 2.58 -1.37
N ALA A 49 12.20 1.81 -2.43
CA ALA A 49 11.24 0.71 -2.41
C ALA A 49 11.59 -0.33 -1.32
N ASP A 50 12.85 -0.74 -1.25
CA ASP A 50 13.33 -1.66 -0.20
C ASP A 50 13.14 -1.06 1.19
N ALA A 51 13.55 0.20 1.39
CA ALA A 51 13.44 0.89 2.67
C ALA A 51 11.98 1.07 3.15
N ILE A 52 11.06 1.41 2.24
CA ILE A 52 9.63 1.54 2.54
C ILE A 52 9.03 0.19 2.90
N LEU A 53 9.28 -0.85 2.08
CA LEU A 53 8.70 -2.17 2.30
C LEU A 53 9.24 -2.85 3.56
N ASP A 54 10.51 -2.66 3.89
CA ASP A 54 11.07 -3.13 5.15
C ASP A 54 10.30 -2.55 6.36
N ARG A 55 10.08 -1.24 6.38
CA ARG A 55 9.37 -0.56 7.48
C ARG A 55 7.87 -0.86 7.51
N LEU A 56 7.23 -0.99 6.35
CA LEU A 56 5.78 -1.15 6.25
C LEU A 56 5.31 -2.60 6.31
N VAL A 57 6.02 -3.49 5.62
CA VAL A 57 5.51 -4.82 5.25
C VAL A 57 6.15 -5.92 6.06
N HIS A 58 7.41 -5.76 6.49
CA HIS A 58 8.16 -6.80 7.21
C HIS A 58 7.46 -7.25 8.49
N THR A 59 6.80 -6.33 9.20
CA THR A 59 6.07 -6.61 10.46
C THR A 59 4.55 -6.51 10.32
N ALA A 60 4.02 -6.38 9.10
CA ALA A 60 2.60 -6.18 8.87
C ALA A 60 1.76 -7.46 8.98
N HIS A 61 0.57 -7.31 9.54
CA HIS A 61 -0.50 -8.27 9.34
C HIS A 61 -1.15 -8.06 7.96
N ARG A 62 -1.14 -9.11 7.14
CA ARG A 62 -1.70 -9.10 5.78
C ARG A 62 -3.09 -9.72 5.79
N ILE A 63 -4.08 -8.96 5.31
CA ILE A 63 -5.46 -9.43 5.21
C ILE A 63 -5.86 -9.39 3.73
N ASN A 64 -5.97 -10.58 3.12
CA ASN A 64 -6.40 -10.71 1.73
C ASN A 64 -7.93 -10.78 1.67
N ILE A 65 -8.56 -9.69 1.23
CA ILE A 65 -10.01 -9.60 1.09
C ILE A 65 -10.42 -10.20 -0.26
N LYS A 66 -11.34 -11.18 -0.22
CA LYS A 66 -11.91 -11.84 -1.40
C LYS A 66 -13.42 -11.69 -1.40
N GLY A 67 -14.03 -11.77 -2.59
CA GLY A 67 -15.48 -11.78 -2.78
C GLY A 67 -15.98 -10.76 -3.80
N GLU A 68 -17.28 -10.82 -4.09
CA GLU A 68 -17.90 -9.88 -5.02
C GLU A 68 -17.95 -8.45 -4.47
N SER A 69 -17.88 -7.48 -5.39
CA SER A 69 -18.02 -6.06 -5.08
C SER A 69 -19.29 -5.79 -4.27
N MET A 70 -19.13 -5.14 -3.11
CA MET A 70 -20.26 -4.70 -2.29
C MET A 70 -21.18 -3.73 -3.06
N ARG A 71 -20.64 -2.98 -4.04
CA ARG A 71 -21.45 -2.10 -4.91
C ARG A 71 -22.43 -2.92 -5.77
N LYS A 72 -22.00 -4.06 -6.32
CA LYS A 72 -22.87 -4.97 -7.09
C LYS A 72 -23.97 -5.55 -6.20
N LYS A 73 -23.62 -5.99 -4.99
CA LYS A 73 -24.59 -6.54 -4.03
C LYS A 73 -25.68 -5.54 -3.65
N LEU A 74 -25.32 -4.26 -3.47
CA LEU A 74 -26.28 -3.20 -3.15
C LEU A 74 -27.20 -2.90 -4.33
N ARG A 75 -26.67 -2.82 -5.55
CA ARG A 75 -27.49 -2.60 -6.76
C ARG A 75 -28.51 -3.72 -6.99
N ASN A 76 -28.13 -4.98 -6.71
CA ASN A 76 -29.02 -6.13 -6.88
C ASN A 76 -30.10 -6.25 -5.79
N LYS A 77 -30.08 -5.40 -4.76
CA LYS A 77 -31.10 -5.35 -3.69
C LYS A 77 -32.17 -4.26 -3.91
N SER A 78 -32.00 -3.41 -4.91
CA SER A 78 -32.98 -2.41 -5.35
C SER A 78 -33.79 -2.96 -6.52
#